data_AF-A0A485B9H4-F1
#
_entry.id   AF-A0A485B9H4-F1
#
_cell.length_a   1.000
_cell.length_b   1.000
_cell.length_c   1.000
_cell.angle_alpha   90.00
_cell.angle_beta   90.00
_cell.angle_gamma   90.00
#
_symmetry.space_group_name_H-M   'P 1'
#
loop_
_entity.id
_entity.type
_entity.pdbx_description
1 polymer ?
#
loop_
_entity_poly.entity_id
_entity_poly.type
_entity_poly.pdbx_seq_one_letter_code
_entity_poly.pdbx_strand_id
1 'polypeptide(L)'
;MSEFLLKPRIRFGQDALAVLSELPARSVLLVTDKAMVKFGLADRVTRVLQQRGITFQVWDDVVADPDIATVVRGMKLMDSRYPDLVIALGGGSVIDAAKAVIFALAQTRPDARRERPASWRSPPPAVPARK
;
A
#
# COMPACT_ATOMS: atom_id res chain seq x y z
N MET A 1 -6.44 17.77 29.04
CA MET A 1 -5.34 17.88 28.06
C MET A 1 -5.80 17.14 26.82
N SER A 2 -5.79 17.79 25.65
CA SER A 2 -6.31 17.21 24.41
C SER A 2 -5.17 17.12 23.38
N GLU A 3 -4.94 15.94 22.85
CA GLU A 3 -3.90 15.64 21.86
C GLU A 3 -4.54 15.03 20.60
N PHE A 4 -4.04 15.41 19.42
CA PHE A 4 -4.46 14.86 18.13
C PHE A 4 -3.24 14.63 17.24
N LEU A 5 -2.90 13.36 16.98
CA LEU A 5 -1.72 12.94 16.24
C LEU A 5 -2.10 12.33 14.88
N LEU A 6 -1.62 12.95 13.80
CA LEU A 6 -1.69 12.39 12.45
C LEU A 6 -0.27 12.17 11.90
N LYS A 7 0.14 10.91 11.88
CA LYS A 7 1.35 10.45 11.17
C LYS A 7 1.22 10.39 9.63
N PRO A 8 0.05 10.10 9.01
CA PRO A 8 -0.01 9.92 7.56
C PRO A 8 0.07 11.24 6.79
N ARG A 9 0.54 11.16 5.54
CA ARG A 9 0.42 12.26 4.56
C ARG A 9 -0.85 12.05 3.74
N ILE A 10 -1.67 13.09 3.65
CA ILE A 10 -2.94 13.05 2.92
C ILE A 10 -2.79 13.85 1.63
N ARG A 11 -3.05 13.21 0.48
CA ARG A 11 -3.19 13.85 -0.84
C ARG A 11 -4.64 13.62 -1.28
N PHE A 12 -5.32 14.69 -1.69
CA PHE A 12 -6.73 14.66 -2.03
C PHE A 12 -7.01 15.60 -3.21
N GLY A 13 -8.19 15.45 -3.82
CA GLY A 13 -8.60 16.22 -5.00
C GLY A 13 -8.40 15.48 -6.31
N GLN A 14 -8.71 16.19 -7.40
CA GLN A 14 -8.52 15.69 -8.75
C GLN A 14 -7.04 15.34 -8.99
N ASP A 15 -6.79 14.27 -9.74
CA ASP A 15 -5.45 13.80 -10.10
C ASP A 15 -4.52 13.37 -8.93
N ALA A 16 -5.05 13.20 -7.72
CA ALA A 16 -4.27 12.72 -6.57
C ALA A 16 -3.56 11.37 -6.83
N LEU A 17 -4.06 10.55 -7.77
CA LEU A 17 -3.44 9.30 -8.20
C LEU A 17 -2.06 9.50 -8.87
N ALA A 18 -1.78 10.68 -9.43
CA ALA A 18 -0.51 11.01 -10.05
C ALA A 18 0.68 10.86 -9.09
N VAL A 19 0.45 10.95 -7.77
CA VAL A 19 1.47 10.70 -6.75
C VAL A 19 2.10 9.31 -6.86
N LEU A 20 1.39 8.31 -7.42
CA LEU A 20 1.93 6.98 -7.65
C LEU A 20 3.14 7.01 -8.59
N SER A 21 3.29 8.04 -9.43
CA SER A 21 4.45 8.22 -10.29
C SER A 21 5.71 8.67 -9.53
N GLU A 22 5.53 9.27 -8.36
CA GLU A 22 6.60 9.83 -7.53
C GLU A 22 7.10 8.85 -6.45
N LEU A 23 6.33 7.80 -6.13
CA LEU A 23 6.64 6.90 -5.02
C LEU A 23 7.87 6.01 -5.34
N PRO A 24 8.90 5.96 -4.49
CA PRO A 24 10.04 5.09 -4.65
C PRO A 24 9.61 3.67 -4.28
N ALA A 25 9.50 2.81 -5.28
CA ALA A 25 9.18 1.40 -5.11
C ALA A 25 9.82 0.60 -6.25
N ARG A 26 10.28 -0.61 -5.92
CA ARG A 26 10.75 -1.61 -6.91
C ARG A 26 9.79 -2.78 -6.99
N SER A 27 9.08 -3.05 -5.89
CA SER A 27 8.15 -4.17 -5.78
C SER A 27 6.94 -3.81 -4.92
N VAL A 28 5.74 -3.94 -5.49
CA VAL A 28 4.49 -3.56 -4.85
C VAL A 28 3.63 -4.77 -4.52
N LEU A 29 2.99 -4.77 -3.35
CA LEU A 29 1.78 -5.54 -3.12
C LEU A 29 0.57 -4.62 -3.20
N LEU A 30 -0.27 -4.82 -4.22
CA LEU A 30 -1.57 -4.15 -4.34
C LEU A 30 -2.62 -5.00 -3.62
N VAL A 31 -3.13 -4.48 -2.50
CA VAL A 31 -4.22 -5.07 -1.73
C VAL A 31 -5.52 -4.39 -2.13
N THR A 32 -6.52 -5.16 -2.53
CA THR A 32 -7.78 -4.64 -3.04
C THR A 32 -8.91 -5.66 -2.89
N ASP A 33 -10.10 -5.31 -3.37
CA ASP A 33 -11.26 -6.17 -3.41
C ASP A 33 -11.73 -6.43 -4.86
N LYS A 34 -12.64 -7.37 -5.03
CA LYS A 34 -13.19 -7.73 -6.34
C LYS A 34 -13.96 -6.58 -7.00
N ALA A 35 -14.50 -5.63 -6.24
CA ALA A 35 -15.23 -4.49 -6.81
C ALA A 35 -14.27 -3.52 -7.50
N MET A 36 -13.14 -3.19 -6.85
CA MET A 36 -12.10 -2.32 -7.43
C MET A 36 -11.50 -2.91 -8.72
N VAL A 37 -11.35 -4.23 -8.77
CA VAL A 37 -10.94 -4.95 -10.00
C VAL A 37 -12.04 -4.86 -11.05
N LYS A 38 -13.29 -5.21 -10.70
CA LYS A 38 -14.44 -5.20 -11.63
C LYS A 38 -14.67 -3.83 -12.26
N PHE A 39 -14.46 -2.74 -11.53
CA PHE A 39 -14.63 -1.37 -12.03
C PHE A 39 -13.38 -0.80 -12.71
N GLY A 40 -12.31 -1.59 -12.89
CA GLY A 40 -11.09 -1.16 -13.56
C GLY A 40 -10.25 -0.15 -12.76
N LEU A 41 -10.52 0.03 -11.48
CA LEU A 41 -9.75 0.94 -10.62
C LEU A 41 -8.38 0.35 -10.27
N ALA A 42 -8.31 -0.98 -10.06
CA ALA A 42 -7.04 -1.69 -9.90
C ALA A 42 -6.17 -1.54 -11.15
N ASP A 43 -6.77 -1.58 -12.35
CA ASP A 43 -6.04 -1.42 -13.62
C ASP A 43 -5.41 -0.04 -13.76
N ARG A 44 -6.05 1.02 -13.24
CA ARG A 44 -5.46 2.36 -13.24
C ARG A 44 -4.18 2.41 -12.43
N VAL A 45 -4.14 1.72 -11.28
CA VAL A 45 -2.94 1.62 -10.43
C VAL A 45 -1.87 0.78 -11.12
N THR A 46 -2.23 -0.42 -11.58
CA THR A 46 -1.25 -1.35 -12.17
C THR A 46 -0.64 -0.81 -13.46
N ARG A 47 -1.38 -0.06 -14.29
CA ARG A 47 -0.82 0.63 -15.48
C ARG A 47 0.30 1.60 -15.11
N VAL A 48 0.13 2.39 -14.05
CA VAL A 48 1.19 3.31 -13.58
C VAL A 48 2.41 2.52 -13.12
N LEU A 49 2.21 1.41 -12.41
CA LEU A 49 3.32 0.54 -11.98
C LEU A 49 4.05 -0.08 -13.18
N GLN A 50 3.31 -0.57 -14.18
CA GLN A 50 3.87 -1.14 -15.42
C GLN A 50 4.70 -0.11 -16.20
N GLN A 51 4.17 1.10 -16.39
CA GLN A 51 4.86 2.20 -17.08
C GLN A 51 6.19 2.57 -16.39
N ARG A 52 6.28 2.38 -15.08
CA ARG A 52 7.49 2.62 -14.29
C ARG A 52 8.42 1.42 -14.20
N GLY A 53 8.07 0.28 -14.80
CA GLY A 53 8.83 -0.96 -14.68
C GLY A 53 8.84 -1.54 -13.25
N ILE A 54 7.85 -1.19 -12.42
CA ILE A 54 7.74 -1.68 -11.05
C ILE A 54 7.09 -3.05 -11.07
N THR A 55 7.73 -4.02 -10.43
CA THR A 55 7.13 -5.37 -10.26
C THR A 55 6.00 -5.30 -9.24
N PHE A 56 4.93 -6.08 -9.42
CA PHE A 56 3.85 -6.10 -8.44
C PHE A 56 3.14 -7.45 -8.35
N GLN A 57 2.48 -7.64 -7.21
CA GLN A 57 1.51 -8.71 -6.96
C GLN A 57 0.17 -8.06 -6.61
N VAL A 58 -0.93 -8.72 -6.98
CA VAL A 58 -2.28 -8.27 -6.63
C VAL A 58 -2.90 -9.30 -5.70
N TRP A 59 -3.39 -8.82 -4.56
CA TRP A 59 -4.27 -9.55 -3.65
C TRP A 59 -5.64 -8.89 -3.68
N ASP A 60 -6.58 -9.50 -4.39
CA ASP A 60 -7.92 -8.97 -4.65
C ASP A 60 -9.04 -9.75 -3.94
N ASP A 61 -8.66 -10.58 -2.98
CA ASP A 61 -9.53 -11.49 -2.23
C ASP A 61 -9.94 -10.91 -0.87
N VAL A 62 -9.84 -9.58 -0.70
CA VAL A 62 -10.32 -8.93 0.52
C VAL A 62 -11.84 -8.77 0.45
N VAL A 63 -12.51 -9.25 1.48
CA VAL A 63 -13.96 -9.12 1.69
C VAL A 63 -14.24 -8.17 2.85
N ALA A 64 -15.49 -7.72 2.98
CA ALA A 64 -15.94 -7.00 4.17
C ALA A 64 -15.74 -7.88 5.43
N ASP A 65 -15.31 -7.26 6.53
CA ASP A 65 -14.96 -7.94 7.79
C ASP A 65 -14.03 -9.16 7.58
N PRO A 66 -12.82 -8.94 7.06
CA PRO A 66 -11.93 -10.01 6.63
C PRO A 66 -11.58 -10.92 7.82
N ASP A 67 -11.79 -12.23 7.62
CA ASP A 67 -11.48 -13.23 8.62
C ASP A 67 -9.98 -13.52 8.72
N ILE A 68 -9.61 -14.28 9.76
CA ILE A 68 -8.21 -14.68 10.00
C ILE A 68 -7.66 -15.45 8.78
N ALA A 69 -8.47 -16.31 8.15
CA ALA A 69 -8.03 -17.07 6.99
C ALA A 69 -7.63 -16.17 5.82
N THR A 70 -8.37 -15.09 5.59
CA THR A 70 -8.10 -14.05 4.58
C THR A 70 -6.78 -13.36 4.87
N VAL A 71 -6.55 -12.94 6.12
CA VAL A 71 -5.27 -12.36 6.54
C VAL A 71 -4.11 -13.35 6.33
N VAL A 72 -4.30 -14.63 6.67
CA VAL A 72 -3.26 -15.66 6.47
C VAL A 72 -2.95 -15.88 4.99
N ARG A 73 -3.94 -15.83 4.09
CA ARG A 73 -3.70 -15.87 2.62
C ARG A 73 -2.88 -14.67 2.16
N GLY A 74 -3.25 -13.46 2.62
CA GLY A 74 -2.49 -12.25 2.33
C GLY A 74 -1.05 -12.29 2.86
N MET A 75 -0.84 -12.83 4.08
CA MET A 75 0.49 -13.05 4.64
C MET A 75 1.33 -13.98 3.78
N LYS A 76 0.78 -15.12 3.33
CA LYS A 76 1.51 -16.05 2.45
C LYS A 76 1.93 -15.39 1.14
N LEU A 77 1.05 -14.60 0.54
CA LEU A 77 1.36 -13.89 -0.70
C LEU A 77 2.47 -12.85 -0.48
N MET A 78 2.34 -12.03 0.56
CA MET A 78 3.37 -11.04 0.93
C MET A 78 4.71 -11.72 1.27
N ASP A 79 4.69 -12.86 1.95
CA ASP A 79 5.89 -13.60 2.34
C ASP A 79 6.63 -14.23 1.15
N SER A 80 5.87 -14.71 0.15
CA SER A 80 6.43 -15.36 -1.06
C SER A 80 7.27 -14.42 -1.93
N ARG A 81 6.89 -13.13 -1.96
CA ARG A 81 7.65 -12.06 -2.61
C ARG A 81 7.40 -10.79 -1.81
N TYR A 82 8.32 -10.54 -0.87
CA TYR A 82 8.22 -9.42 0.07
C TYR A 82 8.34 -8.07 -0.67
N PRO A 83 7.31 -7.21 -0.60
CA PRO A 83 7.31 -5.93 -1.33
C PRO A 83 8.05 -4.85 -0.54
N ASP A 84 8.55 -3.82 -1.24
CA ASP A 84 9.05 -2.59 -0.60
C ASP A 84 7.96 -1.52 -0.44
N LEU A 85 6.80 -1.69 -1.09
CA LEU A 85 5.63 -0.85 -0.93
C LEU A 85 4.32 -1.67 -0.93
N VAL A 86 3.39 -1.33 -0.02
CA VAL A 86 2.03 -1.86 -0.02
C VAL A 86 1.06 -0.75 -0.42
N ILE A 87 0.24 -0.99 -1.44
CA ILE A 87 -0.84 -0.08 -1.86
C ILE A 87 -2.17 -0.75 -1.48
N ALA A 88 -2.95 -0.11 -0.61
CA ALA A 88 -4.30 -0.55 -0.29
C ALA A 88 -5.29 0.29 -1.12
N LEU A 89 -6.00 -0.35 -2.06
CA LEU A 89 -7.00 0.28 -2.92
C LEU A 89 -8.38 -0.26 -2.55
N GLY A 90 -9.17 0.53 -1.84
CA GLY A 90 -10.53 0.18 -1.43
C GLY A 90 -10.96 0.92 -0.18
N GLY A 91 -12.02 0.42 0.46
CA GLY A 91 -12.56 0.99 1.71
C GLY A 91 -11.79 0.54 2.97
N GLY A 92 -12.44 0.70 4.14
CA GLY A 92 -11.86 0.37 5.44
C GLY A 92 -11.38 -1.07 5.55
N SER A 93 -12.16 -2.05 5.07
CA SER A 93 -11.79 -3.47 5.12
C SER A 93 -10.50 -3.78 4.37
N VAL A 94 -10.27 -3.17 3.19
CA VAL A 94 -9.04 -3.32 2.41
C VAL A 94 -7.84 -2.71 3.15
N ILE A 95 -8.01 -1.51 3.71
CA ILE A 95 -6.98 -0.82 4.46
C ILE A 95 -6.59 -1.61 5.72
N ASP A 96 -7.57 -2.15 6.43
CA ASP A 96 -7.35 -2.90 7.67
C ASP A 96 -6.76 -4.27 7.39
N ALA A 97 -7.21 -4.98 6.34
CA ALA A 97 -6.60 -6.22 5.89
C ALA A 97 -5.11 -6.03 5.53
N ALA A 98 -4.78 -4.96 4.78
CA ALA A 98 -3.40 -4.66 4.43
C ALA A 98 -2.54 -4.42 5.68
N LYS A 99 -3.03 -3.63 6.65
CA LYS A 99 -2.32 -3.39 7.91
C LYS A 99 -2.17 -4.66 8.74
N ALA A 100 -3.22 -5.48 8.82
CA ALA A 100 -3.21 -6.74 9.57
C ALA A 100 -2.17 -7.69 9.00
N VAL A 101 -2.08 -7.82 7.68
CA VAL A 101 -1.06 -8.64 7.01
C VAL A 101 0.36 -8.13 7.30
N ILE A 102 0.60 -6.83 7.15
CA ILE A 102 1.91 -6.22 7.43
C ILE A 102 2.32 -6.48 8.89
N PHE A 103 1.39 -6.25 9.83
CA PHE A 103 1.64 -6.42 11.25
C PHE A 103 1.86 -7.89 11.61
N ALA A 104 0.93 -8.79 11.25
CA ALA A 104 0.98 -10.19 11.60
C ALA A 104 2.20 -10.89 10.99
N LEU A 105 2.58 -10.58 9.75
CA LEU A 105 3.78 -11.13 9.14
C LEU A 105 5.05 -10.69 9.88
N ALA A 106 5.15 -9.42 10.25
CA ALA A 106 6.29 -8.92 11.01
C ALA A 106 6.43 -9.57 12.40
N GLN A 107 5.30 -9.90 13.06
CA GLN A 107 5.31 -10.54 14.38
C GLN A 107 5.60 -12.05 14.30
N THR A 108 5.07 -12.74 13.30
CA THR A 108 5.12 -14.21 13.23
C THR A 108 6.28 -14.76 12.41
N ARG A 109 6.86 -13.96 11.50
CA ARG A 109 8.00 -14.34 10.64
C ARG A 109 9.02 -13.21 10.58
N PRO A 110 9.69 -12.89 11.71
CA PRO A 110 10.73 -11.87 11.72
C PRO A 110 11.89 -12.31 10.81
N ASP A 111 12.27 -11.45 9.87
CA ASP A 111 13.46 -11.61 9.04
C ASP A 111 14.18 -10.27 8.99
N ALA A 112 15.43 -10.24 9.47
CA ALA A 112 16.24 -9.02 9.57
C ALA A 112 16.56 -8.40 8.19
N ARG A 113 16.42 -9.17 7.10
CA ARG A 113 16.59 -8.64 5.73
C ARG A 113 15.37 -7.90 5.23
N ARG A 114 14.22 -8.00 5.91
CA ARG A 114 12.98 -7.32 5.53
C ARG A 114 12.95 -5.93 6.13
N GLU A 115 13.26 -4.94 5.32
CA GLU A 115 12.92 -3.57 5.66
C GLU A 115 11.40 -3.42 5.69
N ARG A 116 10.86 -2.72 6.69
CA ARG A 116 9.43 -2.41 6.71
C ARG A 116 9.07 -1.69 5.39
N PRO A 117 8.02 -2.16 4.67
CA PRO A 117 7.56 -1.48 3.46
C PRO A 117 7.41 0.01 3.76
N ALA A 118 8.00 0.84 2.91
CA ALA A 118 8.30 2.21 3.26
C ALA A 118 7.01 2.96 3.65
N SER A 119 7.00 3.56 4.85
CA SER A 119 6.11 4.70 5.09
C SER A 119 6.70 5.87 4.29
N TRP A 120 6.08 6.25 3.18
CA TRP A 120 6.53 7.37 2.34
C TRP A 120 6.91 8.59 3.19
N ARG A 121 8.20 8.96 3.17
CA ARG A 121 8.75 10.22 3.68
C ARG A 121 9.21 11.00 2.45
N SER A 122 8.50 12.06 2.05
CA SER A 122 9.04 12.91 0.98
C SER A 122 10.30 13.64 1.45
N PRO A 123 11.20 14.01 0.54
CA PRO A 123 12.12 15.09 0.81
C PRO A 123 11.35 16.35 1.26
N PRO A 124 11.97 17.23 2.07
CA PRO A 124 11.36 18.49 2.46
C PRO A 124 10.93 19.27 1.21
N PRO A 125 9.82 20.03 1.27
CA PRO A 125 9.41 20.86 0.14
C PRO A 125 10.58 21.77 -0.26
N ALA A 126 10.82 21.91 -1.56
CA ALA A 126 11.78 22.90 -2.05
C ALA A 126 11.32 24.27 -1.57
N VAL A 127 12.08 24.89 -0.67
CA VAL A 127 11.82 26.25 -0.21
C VAL A 127 12.14 27.15 -1.40
N PRO A 128 11.16 27.89 -1.96
CA PRO A 128 11.47 28.83 -3.03
C PRO A 128 12.46 29.86 -2.48
N ALA A 129 13.57 30.06 -3.19
CA ALA A 129 14.53 31.10 -2.85
C ALA A 129 13.78 32.43 -2.74
N ARG A 130 13.81 33.05 -1.56
CA ARG A 130 13.31 34.41 -1.39
C ARG A 130 14.08 35.29 -2.37
N LYS A 131 13.36 35.91 -3.32
CA LYS A 131 13.88 37.05 -4.05
C LYS A 131 13.98 38.25 -3.12
#